data_AF-A0A9E3VT14-F1
#
_entry.id   AF-A0A9E3VT14-F1
#
_cell.length_a   1.000
_cell.length_b   1.000
_cell.length_c   1.000
_cell.angle_alpha   90.00
_cell.angle_beta   90.00
_cell.angle_gamma   90.00
#
_symmetry.space_group_name_H-M   'P 1'
#
loop_
_entity.id
_entity.type
_entity.pdbx_description
1 polymer ?
#
loop_
_entity_poly.entity_id
_entity_poly.type
_entity_poly.pdbx_seq_one_letter_code
_entity_poly.pdbx_strand_id
1 'polypeptide(L)'
;MGKISKKPLPVNLNLNVRGLSQSATLAINEKSKQLIQAGRKVYKFGLGQSPFPVPEPVVEALRQHAHEKDYLSVYGLLALREAIAEFNKRTQLINSSAEDILIGPGSKELIFILQLVYYGDLLIPTPSWVSYSPQARIIGRHVQWIATRAEDGYRLTPEKLDLICRSDPNRPRVVILNYPSNPTGCTYSAEKLKQLAQVARKYQVVVVSDEIYGMIHHQGQHVSMARFYPEGTIISSGLSKWCGAGGWRLGTFSFPPELHWLREAMATVASETYTSTSAPIQYAAITAFKGGAYIDKYLHDSRRI
;
A
#
# COMPACT_ATOMS: atom_id res chain seq x y z
N MET A 1 33.01 -20.88 45.89
CA MET A 1 31.89 -20.02 45.40
C MET A 1 31.28 -20.68 44.18
N GLY A 2 30.07 -21.24 44.31
CA GLY A 2 29.40 -21.99 43.24
C GLY A 2 28.90 -21.07 42.13
N LYS A 3 29.19 -21.42 40.88
CA LYS A 3 28.63 -20.75 39.69
C LYS A 3 27.13 -21.01 39.67
N ILE A 4 26.33 -19.97 39.94
CA ILE A 4 24.88 -20.01 39.74
C ILE A 4 24.64 -20.17 38.24
N SER A 5 24.28 -21.38 37.80
CA SER A 5 23.79 -21.64 36.45
C SER A 5 22.46 -20.91 36.29
N LYS A 6 22.47 -19.77 35.58
CA LYS A 6 21.24 -19.04 35.24
C LYS A 6 20.46 -19.88 34.23
N LYS A 7 19.36 -20.51 34.66
CA LYS A 7 18.37 -21.07 33.72
C LYS A 7 17.86 -19.95 32.81
N PRO A 8 17.79 -20.16 31.48
CA PRO A 8 17.22 -19.16 30.58
C PRO A 8 15.75 -18.95 30.90
N LEU A 9 15.28 -17.71 30.73
CA LEU A 9 13.87 -17.36 30.90
C LEU A 9 13.01 -18.09 29.85
N PRO A 10 11.77 -18.47 30.20
CA PRO A 10 10.84 -19.06 29.23
C PRO A 10 10.45 -18.06 28.14
N VAL A 11 10.26 -18.56 26.91
CA VAL A 11 9.85 -17.74 25.77
C VAL A 11 8.32 -17.69 25.70
N ASN A 12 7.74 -16.58 26.12
CA ASN A 12 6.29 -16.34 26.13
C ASN A 12 5.93 -15.28 25.07
N LEU A 13 5.90 -15.68 23.79
CA LEU A 13 5.52 -14.82 22.66
C LEU A 13 4.07 -15.08 22.25
N ASN A 14 3.37 -14.05 21.76
CA ASN A 14 2.04 -14.19 21.15
C ASN A 14 2.05 -15.30 20.08
N LEU A 15 1.06 -16.20 20.13
CA LEU A 15 0.99 -17.38 19.26
C LEU A 15 0.92 -17.04 17.77
N ASN A 16 0.36 -15.89 17.41
CA ASN A 16 0.28 -15.41 16.03
C ASN A 16 1.64 -14.95 15.48
N VAL A 17 2.53 -14.49 16.37
CA VAL A 17 3.87 -13.99 16.04
C VAL A 17 4.94 -15.07 16.22
N ARG A 18 4.72 -16.02 17.14
CA ARG A 18 5.66 -17.11 17.40
C ARG A 18 5.93 -17.91 16.11
N GLY A 19 7.20 -17.99 15.74
CA GLY A 19 7.64 -18.70 14.52
C GLY A 19 7.34 -17.95 13.21
N LEU A 20 6.84 -16.72 13.26
CA LEU A 20 6.73 -15.87 12.08
C LEU A 20 8.13 -15.40 11.67
N SER A 21 8.55 -15.75 10.45
CA SER A 21 9.84 -15.33 9.92
C SER A 21 9.81 -13.85 9.53
N GLN A 22 10.97 -13.21 9.55
CA GLN A 22 11.14 -11.89 8.94
C GLN A 22 10.65 -11.91 7.48
N SER A 23 10.12 -10.78 7.00
CA SER A 23 9.77 -10.61 5.58
C SER A 23 10.93 -11.07 4.69
N ALA A 24 10.67 -11.99 3.77
CA ALA A 24 11.68 -12.52 2.85
C ALA A 24 12.42 -11.42 2.08
N THR A 25 11.71 -10.35 1.71
CA THR A 25 12.29 -9.17 1.04
C THR A 25 13.27 -8.39 1.93
N LEU A 26 13.04 -8.35 3.25
CA LEU A 26 13.98 -7.71 4.18
C LEU A 26 15.17 -8.64 4.47
N ALA A 27 14.90 -9.93 4.71
CA ALA A 27 15.92 -10.93 4.97
C ALA A 27 16.97 -11.02 3.85
N ILE A 28 16.54 -11.00 2.58
CA ILE A 28 17.48 -11.01 1.44
C ILE A 28 18.32 -9.74 1.35
N ASN A 29 17.77 -8.58 1.74
CA ASN A 29 18.49 -7.31 1.74
C ASN A 29 19.55 -7.27 2.85
N GLU A 30 19.22 -7.76 4.05
CA GLU A 30 20.16 -7.89 5.16
C GLU A 30 21.30 -8.85 4.82
N LYS A 31 20.97 -10.02 4.26
CA LYS A 31 21.98 -10.98 3.79
C LYS A 31 22.90 -10.37 2.72
N SER A 32 22.32 -9.60 1.79
CA SER A 32 23.09 -8.89 0.77
C SER A 32 24.07 -7.87 1.37
N LYS A 33 23.65 -7.11 2.40
CA LYS A 33 24.53 -6.17 3.12
C LYS A 33 25.68 -6.89 3.83
N GLN A 34 25.40 -7.99 4.51
CA GLN A 34 26.43 -8.81 5.18
C GLN A 34 27.48 -9.33 4.18
N LEU A 35 27.04 -9.82 3.02
CA LEU A 35 27.95 -10.31 1.98
C LEU A 35 28.83 -9.18 1.41
N ILE A 36 28.27 -7.99 1.19
CA ILE A 36 29.04 -6.80 0.75
C ILE A 36 30.07 -6.41 1.81
N GLN A 37 29.69 -6.37 3.09
CA GLN A 37 30.61 -6.09 4.19
C GLN A 37 31.73 -7.13 4.31
N ALA A 38 31.46 -8.38 3.93
CA ALA A 38 32.45 -9.45 3.83
C ALA A 38 33.29 -9.39 2.53
N GLY A 39 33.26 -8.29 1.77
CA GLY A 39 34.04 -8.09 0.56
C GLY A 39 33.52 -8.85 -0.67
N ARG A 40 32.32 -9.44 -0.62
CA ARG A 40 31.75 -10.18 -1.74
C ARG A 40 31.04 -9.24 -2.72
N LYS A 41 31.24 -9.49 -4.02
CA LYS A 41 30.45 -8.83 -5.07
C LYS A 41 29.01 -9.39 -5.04
N VAL A 42 28.03 -8.51 -4.86
CA VAL A 42 26.60 -8.88 -4.80
C VAL A 42 25.80 -8.02 -5.77
N TYR A 43 25.04 -8.68 -6.64
CA TYR A 43 24.05 -8.04 -7.50
C TYR A 43 22.66 -8.21 -6.88
N LYS A 44 21.97 -7.11 -6.60
CA LYS A 44 20.73 -7.11 -5.83
C LYS A 44 19.50 -7.07 -6.74
N PHE A 45 18.82 -8.20 -6.89
CA PHE A 45 17.54 -8.31 -7.61
C PHE A 45 16.35 -8.69 -6.70
N GLY A 46 16.55 -8.73 -5.38
CA GLY A 46 15.55 -9.25 -4.42
C GLY A 46 14.68 -8.21 -3.69
N LEU A 47 15.03 -6.92 -3.75
CA LEU A 47 14.30 -5.84 -3.07
C LEU A 47 13.76 -4.85 -4.10
N GLY A 48 12.44 -4.65 -4.12
CA GLY A 48 11.78 -3.68 -5.01
C GLY A 48 11.92 -2.22 -4.56
N GLN A 49 13.13 -1.78 -4.18
CA GLN A 49 13.41 -0.37 -3.93
C GLN A 49 13.50 0.35 -5.28
N SER A 50 12.89 1.53 -5.38
CA SER A 50 13.04 2.35 -6.58
C SER A 50 14.53 2.68 -6.78
N PRO A 51 15.09 2.49 -7.99
CA PRO A 51 16.48 2.83 -8.26
C PRO A 51 16.69 4.33 -8.44
N PHE A 52 15.61 5.10 -8.60
CA PHE A 52 15.65 6.53 -8.86
C PHE A 52 15.77 7.35 -7.57
N PRO A 53 16.55 8.45 -7.58
CA PRO A 53 16.59 9.37 -6.46
C PRO A 53 15.22 10.03 -6.27
N VAL A 54 15.01 10.59 -5.08
CA VAL A 54 13.85 11.45 -4.83
C VAL A 54 13.98 12.73 -5.69
N PRO A 55 12.91 13.21 -6.36
CA PRO A 55 12.93 14.46 -7.12
C PRO A 55 13.51 15.65 -6.34
N GLU A 56 14.41 16.43 -6.94
CA GLU A 56 15.10 17.51 -6.22
C GLU A 56 14.17 18.54 -5.57
N PRO A 57 13.07 19.01 -6.23
CA PRO A 57 12.13 19.92 -5.57
C PRO A 57 11.48 19.34 -4.31
N VAL A 58 11.32 18.01 -4.25
CA VAL A 58 10.75 17.29 -3.10
C VAL A 58 11.80 17.17 -1.99
N VAL A 59 13.06 16.94 -2.34
CA VAL A 59 14.18 16.98 -1.39
C VAL A 59 14.34 18.38 -0.79
N GLU A 60 14.25 19.42 -1.61
CA GLU A 60 14.37 20.80 -1.16
C GLU A 60 13.22 21.19 -0.24
N ALA A 61 11.99 20.78 -0.56
CA ALA A 61 10.85 20.97 0.34
C ALA A 61 11.06 20.29 1.70
N LEU A 62 11.67 19.10 1.73
CA LEU A 62 12.03 18.43 2.98
C LEU A 62 13.09 19.23 3.76
N ARG A 63 14.13 19.75 3.10
CA ARG A 63 15.17 20.56 3.75
C ARG A 63 14.58 21.81 4.40
N GLN A 64 13.71 22.51 3.67
CA GLN A 64 13.07 23.73 4.16
C GLN A 64 12.18 23.48 5.38
N HIS A 65 11.46 22.36 5.39
CA HIS A 65 10.54 21.99 6.47
C HIS A 65 11.15 21.05 7.50
N ALA A 66 12.48 20.88 7.52
CA ALA A 66 13.15 19.99 8.47
C ALA A 66 12.93 20.40 9.94
N HIS A 67 12.59 21.66 10.19
CA HIS A 67 12.32 22.22 11.51
C HIS A 67 10.90 21.95 12.02
N GLU A 68 10.00 21.46 11.16
CA GLU A 68 8.60 21.19 11.50
C GLU A 68 8.50 19.98 12.43
N LYS A 69 8.34 20.23 13.73
CA LYS A 69 8.44 19.21 14.80
C LYS A 69 7.12 18.85 15.47
N ASP A 70 6.08 19.64 15.25
CA ASP A 70 4.85 19.53 16.02
C ASP A 70 3.98 18.36 15.55
N TYR A 71 3.23 17.77 16.47
CA TYR A 71 2.28 16.71 16.15
C TYR A 71 1.22 17.23 15.20
N LEU A 72 0.89 16.41 14.21
CA LEU A 72 -0.15 16.71 13.23
C LEU A 72 -1.42 15.94 13.55
N SER A 73 -2.50 16.30 12.85
CA SER A 73 -3.71 15.47 12.82
C SER A 73 -3.36 14.03 12.40
N VAL A 74 -4.07 13.05 12.97
CA VAL A 74 -3.97 11.64 12.59
C VAL A 74 -4.27 11.41 11.11
N TYR A 75 -5.13 12.26 10.53
CA TYR A 75 -5.44 12.25 9.10
C TYR A 75 -4.28 12.81 8.25
N GLY A 76 -3.36 13.55 8.86
CA GLY A 76 -2.28 14.31 8.23
C GLY A 76 -2.67 15.75 7.87
N LEU A 77 -1.70 16.49 7.34
CA LEU A 77 -1.86 17.90 6.96
C LEU A 77 -3.04 18.09 6.00
N LEU A 78 -3.88 19.10 6.26
CA LEU A 78 -4.97 19.46 5.36
C LEU A 78 -4.46 19.71 3.93
N ALA A 79 -3.42 20.54 3.79
CA ALA A 79 -2.82 20.87 2.50
C ALA A 79 -2.27 19.63 1.76
N LEU A 80 -1.83 18.59 2.48
CA LEU A 80 -1.40 17.34 1.86
C LEU A 80 -2.60 16.52 1.38
N ARG A 81 -3.65 16.42 2.20
CA ARG A 81 -4.89 15.75 1.81
C ARG A 81 -5.54 16.40 0.59
N GLU A 82 -5.56 17.73 0.53
CA GLU A 82 -6.01 18.49 -0.64
C GLU A 82 -5.16 18.19 -1.88
N ALA A 83 -3.83 18.23 -1.76
CA ALA A 83 -2.93 17.92 -2.88
C ALA A 83 -3.11 16.48 -3.40
N ILE A 84 -3.35 15.51 -2.51
CA ILE A 84 -3.64 14.11 -2.89
C ILE A 84 -4.99 14.01 -3.62
N ALA A 85 -6.02 14.71 -3.13
CA ALA A 85 -7.33 14.72 -3.77
C ALA A 85 -7.25 15.31 -5.20
N GLU A 86 -6.56 16.44 -5.37
CA GLU A 86 -6.28 17.03 -6.68
C GLU A 86 -5.44 16.11 -7.56
N PHE A 87 -4.45 15.43 -7.00
CA PHE A 87 -3.63 14.46 -7.71
C PHE A 87 -4.47 13.30 -8.25
N ASN A 88 -5.38 12.74 -7.45
CA ASN A 88 -6.29 11.68 -7.89
C ASN A 88 -7.22 12.16 -9.02
N LYS A 89 -7.71 13.40 -8.94
CA LYS A 89 -8.51 14.00 -10.01
C LYS A 89 -7.69 14.17 -11.30
N ARG A 90 -6.50 14.76 -11.21
CA ARG A 90 -5.63 15.05 -12.37
C ARG A 90 -5.10 13.79 -13.04
N THR A 91 -4.72 12.77 -12.26
CA THR A 91 -4.08 11.56 -12.81
C THR A 91 -5.07 10.44 -13.08
N GLN A 92 -6.14 10.35 -12.30
CA GLN A 92 -7.08 9.24 -12.33
C GLN A 92 -8.52 9.64 -12.61
N LEU A 93 -8.84 10.92 -12.83
CA LEU A 93 -10.21 11.41 -13.06
C LEU A 93 -11.17 11.05 -11.92
N ILE A 94 -10.65 10.94 -10.70
CA ILE A 94 -11.42 10.60 -9.50
C ILE A 94 -11.66 11.87 -8.71
N ASN A 95 -12.93 12.21 -8.51
CA ASN A 95 -13.31 13.31 -7.65
C ASN A 95 -13.24 12.84 -6.20
N SER A 96 -12.39 13.48 -5.41
CA SER A 96 -12.28 13.31 -3.97
C SER A 96 -12.00 14.66 -3.34
N SER A 97 -12.21 14.77 -2.04
CA SER A 97 -11.93 15.92 -1.19
C SER A 97 -10.83 15.57 -0.18
N ALA A 98 -10.40 16.55 0.60
CA ALA A 98 -9.44 16.30 1.68
C ALA A 98 -10.01 15.35 2.76
N GLU A 99 -11.33 15.32 2.96
CA GLU A 99 -12.00 14.49 3.97
C GLU A 99 -11.90 13.00 3.63
N ASP A 100 -11.75 12.67 2.35
CA ASP A 100 -11.62 11.32 1.83
C ASP A 100 -10.25 10.68 2.11
N ILE A 101 -9.26 11.46 2.56
CA ILE A 101 -7.86 11.04 2.60
C ILE A 101 -7.39 10.69 4.01
N LEU A 102 -6.69 9.56 4.13
CA LEU A 102 -5.94 9.16 5.32
C LEU A 102 -4.46 8.98 4.98
N ILE A 103 -3.59 9.59 5.79
CA ILE A 103 -2.14 9.51 5.64
C ILE A 103 -1.56 8.62 6.74
N GLY A 104 -0.63 7.73 6.37
CA GLY A 104 0.04 6.84 7.31
C GLY A 104 1.52 6.68 7.02
N PRO A 105 2.28 6.02 7.93
CA PRO A 105 3.73 5.79 7.82
C PRO A 105 4.10 4.74 6.74
N GLY A 106 3.64 4.99 5.52
CA GLY A 106 3.64 4.10 4.36
C GLY A 106 2.36 3.27 4.23
N SER A 107 2.04 2.88 3.00
CA SER A 107 0.83 2.10 2.69
C SER A 107 0.79 0.75 3.42
N LYS A 108 1.95 0.18 3.74
CA LYS A 108 2.07 -1.05 4.52
C LYS A 108 1.34 -0.98 5.85
N GLU A 109 1.45 0.13 6.57
CA GLU A 109 0.78 0.32 7.86
C GLU A 109 -0.72 0.51 7.68
N LEU A 110 -1.12 1.32 6.69
CA LEU A 110 -2.54 1.52 6.37
C LEU A 110 -3.23 0.19 5.99
N ILE A 111 -2.56 -0.66 5.22
CA ILE A 111 -3.06 -1.99 4.84
C ILE A 111 -3.14 -2.93 6.06
N PHE A 112 -2.22 -2.82 7.02
CA PHE A 112 -2.29 -3.58 8.27
C PHE A 112 -3.49 -3.16 9.11
N ILE A 113 -3.66 -1.85 9.33
CA ILE A 113 -4.79 -1.29 10.09
C ILE A 113 -6.13 -1.61 9.41
N LEU A 114 -6.21 -1.53 8.08
CA LEU A 114 -7.42 -1.92 7.36
C LEU A 114 -7.78 -3.39 7.61
N GLN A 115 -6.79 -4.29 7.58
CA GLN A 115 -7.02 -5.70 7.90
C GLN A 115 -7.40 -5.93 9.37
N LEU A 116 -6.95 -5.07 10.28
CA LEU A 116 -7.33 -5.13 11.69
C LEU A 116 -8.78 -4.66 11.91
N VAL A 117 -9.17 -3.57 11.24
CA VAL A 117 -10.45 -2.88 11.48
C VAL A 117 -11.61 -3.47 10.68
N TYR A 118 -11.41 -3.82 9.40
CA TYR A 118 -12.52 -4.27 8.56
C TYR A 118 -12.98 -5.69 8.92
N TYR A 119 -14.23 -5.86 9.32
CA TYR A 119 -14.81 -7.18 9.56
C TYR A 119 -15.25 -7.85 8.25
N GLY A 120 -14.82 -9.10 8.03
CA GLY A 120 -15.22 -9.90 6.86
C GLY A 120 -14.13 -10.82 6.33
N ASP A 121 -14.35 -11.46 5.20
CA ASP A 121 -13.33 -12.31 4.58
C ASP A 121 -12.28 -11.45 3.85
N LEU A 122 -11.01 -11.84 3.99
CA LEU A 122 -9.89 -11.19 3.28
C LEU A 122 -9.51 -12.03 2.06
N LEU A 123 -9.81 -11.50 0.89
CA LEU A 123 -9.55 -12.11 -0.41
C LEU A 123 -8.20 -11.63 -0.95
N ILE A 124 -7.28 -12.55 -1.22
CA ILE A 124 -5.95 -12.23 -1.78
C ILE A 124 -5.69 -13.09 -3.02
N PRO A 125 -5.60 -12.50 -4.23
CA PRO A 125 -5.16 -13.20 -5.42
C PRO A 125 -3.69 -13.64 -5.33
N THR A 126 -3.35 -14.86 -5.74
CA THR A 126 -1.96 -15.36 -5.76
C THR A 126 -1.43 -15.51 -7.18
N PRO A 127 -0.17 -15.13 -7.47
CA PRO A 127 0.84 -14.61 -6.55
C PRO A 127 0.54 -13.17 -6.09
N SER A 128 0.94 -12.85 -4.86
CA SER A 128 0.72 -11.53 -4.24
C SER A 128 1.98 -10.97 -3.63
N TRP A 129 1.94 -9.69 -3.25
CA TRP A 129 2.97 -9.11 -2.41
C TRP A 129 3.09 -9.87 -1.07
N VAL A 130 4.34 -10.07 -0.64
CA VAL A 130 4.71 -10.99 0.44
C VAL A 130 4.20 -10.61 1.83
N SER A 131 3.65 -9.40 2.02
CA SER A 131 3.27 -8.90 3.35
C SER A 131 1.78 -8.95 3.65
N TYR A 132 0.90 -9.16 2.67
CA TYR A 132 -0.54 -9.20 2.94
C TYR A 132 -0.92 -10.34 3.89
N SER A 133 -0.48 -11.57 3.61
CA SER A 133 -0.79 -12.71 4.46
C SER A 133 -0.08 -12.70 5.83
N PRO A 134 1.22 -12.35 5.94
CA PRO A 134 1.83 -12.19 7.26
C PRO A 134 1.14 -11.15 8.14
N GLN A 135 0.65 -10.05 7.57
CA GLN A 135 -0.15 -9.07 8.30
C GLN A 135 -1.43 -9.68 8.85
N ALA A 136 -2.20 -10.38 8.01
CA ALA A 136 -3.39 -11.12 8.44
C ALA A 136 -3.08 -12.12 9.56
N ARG A 137 -1.97 -12.86 9.46
CA ARG A 137 -1.53 -13.82 10.48
C ARG A 137 -1.24 -13.14 11.82
N ILE A 138 -0.56 -11.99 11.83
CA ILE A 138 -0.24 -11.25 13.07
C ILE A 138 -1.52 -10.94 13.87
N ILE A 139 -2.59 -10.53 13.19
CA ILE A 139 -3.88 -10.19 13.82
C ILE A 139 -4.83 -11.38 13.95
N GLY A 140 -4.38 -12.61 13.63
CA GLY A 140 -5.20 -13.82 13.74
C GLY A 140 -6.32 -13.94 12.69
N ARG A 141 -6.20 -13.24 11.56
CA ARG A 141 -7.20 -13.23 10.48
C ARG A 141 -6.90 -14.31 9.45
N HIS A 142 -7.94 -15.05 9.04
CA HIS A 142 -7.86 -16.01 7.95
C HIS A 142 -7.80 -15.30 6.58
N VAL A 143 -6.92 -15.80 5.70
CA VAL A 143 -6.81 -15.35 4.31
C VAL A 143 -7.52 -16.35 3.41
N GLN A 144 -8.50 -15.88 2.63
CA GLN A 144 -9.04 -16.65 1.53
C GLN A 144 -8.22 -16.38 0.26
N TRP A 145 -7.35 -17.33 -0.04
CA TRP A 145 -6.49 -17.26 -1.23
C TRP A 145 -7.28 -17.52 -2.51
N ILE A 146 -6.98 -16.72 -3.55
CA ILE A 146 -7.56 -16.90 -4.88
C ILE A 146 -6.47 -17.24 -5.88
N ALA A 147 -6.41 -18.50 -6.31
CA ALA A 147 -5.43 -18.95 -7.29
C ALA A 147 -5.68 -18.31 -8.67
N THR A 148 -4.70 -17.56 -9.18
CA THR A 148 -4.69 -17.05 -10.55
C THR A 148 -3.77 -17.90 -11.43
N ARG A 149 -3.88 -17.74 -12.74
CA ARG A 149 -3.14 -18.54 -13.74
C ARG A 149 -2.37 -17.63 -14.67
N ALA A 150 -1.33 -18.17 -15.32
CA ALA A 150 -0.58 -17.45 -16.34
C ALA A 150 -1.48 -16.98 -17.51
N GLU A 151 -2.49 -17.78 -17.86
CA GLU A 151 -3.51 -17.46 -18.88
C GLU A 151 -4.28 -16.17 -18.55
N ASP A 152 -4.56 -15.94 -17.26
CA ASP A 152 -5.20 -14.72 -16.77
C ASP A 152 -4.19 -13.58 -16.54
N GLY A 153 -2.92 -13.78 -16.90
CA GLY A 153 -1.79 -12.92 -16.55
C GLY A 153 -1.65 -12.71 -15.05
N TYR A 154 -1.93 -13.77 -14.29
CA TYR A 154 -1.90 -13.82 -12.83
C TYR A 154 -2.86 -12.85 -12.11
N ARG A 155 -3.95 -12.45 -12.77
CA ARG A 155 -4.93 -11.51 -12.23
C ARG A 155 -6.20 -12.20 -11.75
N LEU A 156 -6.91 -11.56 -10.81
CA LEU A 156 -8.24 -11.98 -10.42
C LEU A 156 -9.20 -11.73 -11.59
N THR A 157 -10.04 -12.70 -11.92
CA THR A 157 -11.05 -12.54 -12.96
C THR A 157 -12.43 -12.28 -12.34
N PRO A 158 -13.33 -11.56 -13.04
CA PRO A 158 -14.73 -11.38 -12.63
C PRO A 158 -15.42 -12.70 -12.31
N GLU A 159 -15.19 -13.73 -13.13
CA GLU A 159 -15.82 -15.04 -13.00
C GLU A 159 -15.37 -15.75 -11.72
N LYS A 160 -14.08 -15.62 -11.35
CA LYS A 160 -13.56 -16.15 -10.08
C LYS A 160 -14.12 -15.40 -8.88
N LEU A 161 -14.26 -14.08 -8.97
CA LEU A 161 -14.85 -13.27 -7.89
C LEU A 161 -16.33 -13.62 -7.70
N ASP A 162 -17.11 -13.73 -8.78
CA ASP A 162 -18.53 -14.11 -8.73
C ASP A 162 -18.70 -15.53 -8.15
N LEU A 163 -17.87 -16.48 -8.58
CA LEU A 163 -17.85 -17.85 -8.06
C LEU A 163 -17.65 -17.89 -6.54
N ILE A 164 -16.74 -17.07 -6.01
CA ILE A 164 -16.48 -16.99 -4.57
C ILE A 164 -17.69 -16.39 -3.85
N CYS A 165 -18.19 -15.26 -4.33
CA CYS A 165 -19.24 -14.50 -3.67
C CYS A 165 -20.60 -15.19 -3.72
N ARG A 166 -20.95 -15.86 -4.82
CA ARG A 166 -22.30 -16.43 -5.01
C ARG A 166 -22.68 -17.51 -3.99
N SER A 167 -21.71 -18.15 -3.36
CA SER A 167 -21.94 -19.17 -2.33
C SER A 167 -22.50 -18.59 -1.03
N ASP A 168 -22.13 -17.34 -0.72
CA ASP A 168 -22.64 -16.57 0.42
C ASP A 168 -22.68 -15.08 0.01
N PRO A 169 -23.73 -14.65 -0.70
CA PRO A 169 -23.79 -13.33 -1.34
C PRO A 169 -23.68 -12.14 -0.38
N ASN A 170 -24.14 -12.29 0.87
CA ASN A 170 -24.25 -11.20 1.85
C ASN A 170 -23.06 -11.14 2.82
N ARG A 171 -22.15 -12.11 2.74
CA ARG A 171 -20.93 -12.13 3.56
C ARG A 171 -20.06 -10.91 3.24
N PRO A 172 -19.66 -10.10 4.24
CA PRO A 172 -18.77 -8.97 4.03
C PRO A 172 -17.39 -9.45 3.59
N ARG A 173 -16.83 -8.83 2.56
CA ARG A 173 -15.52 -9.19 1.99
C ARG A 173 -14.74 -7.95 1.61
N VAL A 174 -13.43 -8.04 1.82
CA VAL A 174 -12.46 -7.10 1.25
C VAL A 174 -11.50 -7.85 0.36
N VAL A 175 -11.27 -7.33 -0.84
CA VAL A 175 -10.29 -7.86 -1.79
C VAL A 175 -9.16 -6.86 -1.99
N ILE A 176 -7.92 -7.33 -1.92
CA ILE A 176 -6.75 -6.51 -2.24
C ILE A 176 -6.33 -6.79 -3.68
N LEU A 177 -6.45 -5.78 -4.54
CA LEU A 177 -5.99 -5.82 -5.92
C LEU A 177 -4.74 -4.95 -6.06
N ASN A 178 -3.58 -5.56 -6.26
CA ASN A 178 -2.35 -4.82 -6.53
C ASN A 178 -2.02 -4.84 -8.02
N TYR A 179 -2.09 -3.67 -8.67
CA TYR A 179 -1.80 -3.52 -10.09
C TYR A 179 -1.31 -2.08 -10.41
N PRO A 180 -0.21 -1.92 -11.17
CA PRO A 180 0.73 -2.95 -11.62
C PRO A 180 1.25 -3.81 -10.46
N SER A 181 1.27 -5.12 -10.70
CA SER A 181 1.37 -6.11 -9.63
C SER A 181 2.82 -6.32 -9.17
N ASN A 182 3.02 -6.43 -7.87
CA ASN A 182 4.14 -7.15 -7.28
C ASN A 182 3.63 -8.54 -6.87
N PRO A 183 4.15 -9.64 -7.46
CA PRO A 183 5.46 -9.71 -8.12
C PRO A 183 5.44 -9.72 -9.67
N THR A 184 4.28 -9.73 -10.33
CA THR A 184 4.21 -10.14 -11.75
C THR A 184 4.38 -9.02 -12.77
N GLY A 185 4.34 -7.75 -12.34
CA GLY A 185 4.34 -6.56 -13.20
C GLY A 185 3.05 -6.36 -13.99
N CYS A 186 2.10 -7.29 -13.91
CA CYS A 186 0.89 -7.27 -14.71
C CYS A 186 -0.11 -6.20 -14.24
N THR A 187 -0.90 -5.68 -15.19
CA THR A 187 -1.97 -4.70 -14.96
C THR A 187 -3.31 -5.16 -15.56
N TYR A 188 -4.41 -4.47 -15.24
CA TYR A 188 -5.72 -4.71 -15.84
C TYR A 188 -5.98 -3.76 -17.01
N SER A 189 -6.74 -4.24 -18.00
CA SER A 189 -7.40 -3.36 -18.96
C SER A 189 -8.62 -2.70 -18.32
N ALA A 190 -9.02 -1.54 -18.86
CA ALA A 190 -10.24 -0.85 -18.43
C ALA A 190 -11.48 -1.76 -18.53
N GLU A 191 -11.58 -2.58 -19.56
CA GLU A 191 -12.70 -3.51 -19.75
C GLU A 191 -12.76 -4.58 -18.64
N LYS A 192 -11.62 -5.16 -18.27
CA LYS A 192 -11.60 -6.15 -17.19
C LYS A 192 -11.90 -5.52 -15.82
N LEU A 193 -11.46 -4.28 -15.59
CA LEU A 193 -11.83 -3.52 -14.39
C LEU A 193 -13.33 -3.23 -14.33
N LYS A 194 -13.97 -2.85 -15.44
CA LYS A 194 -15.43 -2.67 -15.51
C LYS A 194 -16.20 -3.94 -15.15
N GLN A 195 -15.77 -5.08 -15.67
CA GLN A 195 -16.39 -6.37 -15.38
C GLN A 195 -16.19 -6.76 -13.90
N LEU A 196 -14.99 -6.56 -13.36
CA LEU A 196 -14.74 -6.75 -11.92
C LEU A 196 -15.60 -5.82 -11.07
N ALA A 197 -15.77 -4.56 -11.50
CA ALA A 197 -16.57 -3.57 -10.79
C ALA A 197 -18.05 -3.95 -10.73
N GLN A 198 -18.59 -4.56 -11.80
CA GLN A 198 -19.96 -5.09 -11.79
C GLN A 198 -20.12 -6.19 -10.72
N VAL A 199 -19.18 -7.13 -10.64
CA VAL A 199 -19.22 -8.21 -9.65
C VAL A 199 -19.02 -7.67 -8.22
N ALA A 200 -18.02 -6.81 -8.01
CA ALA A 200 -17.76 -6.21 -6.71
C ALA A 200 -18.98 -5.42 -6.20
N ARG A 201 -19.61 -4.63 -7.07
CA ARG A 201 -20.85 -3.91 -6.76
C ARG A 201 -22.02 -4.85 -6.44
N LYS A 202 -22.22 -5.89 -7.24
CA LYS A 202 -23.30 -6.89 -7.05
C LYS A 202 -23.26 -7.52 -5.65
N TYR A 203 -22.07 -7.75 -5.11
CA TYR A 203 -21.87 -8.42 -3.83
C TYR A 203 -21.32 -7.50 -2.73
N GLN A 204 -21.33 -6.18 -2.96
CA GLN A 204 -20.83 -5.17 -2.03
C GLN A 204 -19.41 -5.47 -1.46
N VAL A 205 -18.54 -5.99 -2.31
CA VAL A 205 -17.16 -6.33 -1.94
C VAL A 205 -16.33 -5.06 -1.87
N VAL A 206 -15.75 -4.74 -0.72
CA VAL A 206 -14.81 -3.61 -0.61
C VAL A 206 -13.53 -3.95 -1.38
N VAL A 207 -13.10 -3.05 -2.26
CA VAL A 207 -11.87 -3.22 -3.04
C VAL A 207 -10.79 -2.31 -2.48
N VAL A 208 -9.66 -2.87 -2.05
CA VAL A 208 -8.42 -2.11 -1.85
C VAL A 208 -7.62 -2.19 -3.14
N SER A 209 -7.65 -1.10 -3.90
CA SER A 209 -6.85 -0.93 -5.11
C SER A 209 -5.46 -0.45 -4.71
N ASP A 210 -4.51 -1.38 -4.53
CA ASP A 210 -3.11 -1.06 -4.25
C ASP A 210 -2.38 -0.66 -5.53
N GLU A 211 -2.40 0.65 -5.78
CA GLU A 211 -1.91 1.32 -6.99
C GLU A 211 -0.55 1.98 -6.76
N ILE A 212 0.22 1.51 -5.78
CA ILE A 212 1.54 2.07 -5.43
C ILE A 212 2.53 2.13 -6.61
N TYR A 213 2.37 1.29 -7.63
CA TYR A 213 3.15 1.29 -8.88
C TYR A 213 2.45 2.00 -10.06
N GLY A 214 1.23 2.52 -9.89
CA GLY A 214 0.40 3.04 -10.99
C GLY A 214 1.08 4.17 -11.77
N MET A 215 1.73 5.10 -11.08
CA MET A 215 2.42 6.22 -11.72
C MET A 215 3.68 5.84 -12.50
N ILE A 216 4.20 4.63 -12.31
CA ILE A 216 5.34 4.08 -13.05
C ILE A 216 4.93 2.92 -13.95
N HIS A 217 3.64 2.84 -14.31
CA HIS A 217 3.20 2.02 -15.43
C HIS A 217 4.01 2.40 -16.68
N HIS A 218 4.64 1.43 -17.35
CA HIS A 218 5.59 1.69 -18.43
C HIS A 218 5.04 2.56 -19.56
N GLN A 219 3.76 2.41 -19.91
CA GLN A 219 3.10 3.25 -20.93
C GLN A 219 2.41 4.49 -20.36
N GLY A 220 2.46 4.73 -19.04
CA GLY A 220 1.76 5.83 -18.37
C GLY A 220 0.22 5.75 -18.39
N GLN A 221 -0.34 4.59 -18.74
CA GLN A 221 -1.78 4.36 -18.96
C GLN A 221 -2.47 3.63 -17.81
N HIS A 222 -1.96 3.78 -16.57
CA HIS A 222 -2.62 3.18 -15.41
C HIS A 222 -4.05 3.72 -15.25
N VAL A 223 -4.99 2.81 -14.97
CA VAL A 223 -6.41 3.13 -14.78
C VAL A 223 -6.86 2.57 -13.44
N SER A 224 -7.33 3.45 -12.55
CA SER A 224 -7.86 3.04 -11.25
C SER A 224 -9.23 2.34 -11.35
N MET A 225 -9.45 1.35 -10.49
CA MET A 225 -10.71 0.63 -10.31
C MET A 225 -11.81 1.56 -9.80
N ALA A 226 -11.42 2.58 -9.02
CA ALA A 226 -12.35 3.58 -8.49
C ALA A 226 -13.02 4.42 -9.59
N ARG A 227 -12.55 4.40 -10.84
CA ARG A 227 -13.29 4.98 -11.98
C ARG A 227 -14.57 4.21 -12.33
N PHE A 228 -14.61 2.91 -12.02
CA PHE A 228 -15.70 2.02 -12.40
C PHE A 228 -16.50 1.51 -11.20
N TYR A 229 -15.90 1.53 -10.01
CA TYR A 229 -16.56 1.22 -8.74
C TYR A 229 -16.19 2.26 -7.66
N PRO A 230 -16.55 3.54 -7.87
CA PRO A 230 -16.19 4.63 -6.97
C PRO A 230 -16.68 4.38 -5.55
N GLU A 231 -17.90 3.91 -5.36
CA GLU A 231 -18.56 3.79 -4.05
C GLU A 231 -17.98 2.68 -3.13
N GLY A 232 -17.17 1.76 -3.67
CA GLY A 232 -16.65 0.61 -2.92
C GLY A 232 -15.15 0.38 -3.06
N THR A 233 -14.40 1.33 -3.63
CA THR A 233 -12.97 1.19 -3.87
C THR A 233 -12.14 2.18 -3.05
N ILE A 234 -11.26 1.66 -2.20
CA ILE A 234 -10.21 2.42 -1.51
C ILE A 234 -8.94 2.39 -2.37
N ILE A 235 -8.39 3.57 -2.67
CA ILE A 235 -7.14 3.68 -3.43
C ILE A 235 -5.98 3.70 -2.44
N SER A 236 -5.06 2.75 -2.54
CA SER A 236 -3.80 2.71 -1.79
C SER A 236 -2.66 3.22 -2.66
N SER A 237 -1.92 4.22 -2.18
CA SER A 237 -0.74 4.78 -2.85
C SER A 237 0.27 5.35 -1.83
N GLY A 238 1.25 6.09 -2.31
CA GLY A 238 2.30 6.71 -1.49
C GLY A 238 3.53 7.08 -2.32
N LEU A 239 4.56 7.61 -1.67
CA LEU A 239 5.77 8.10 -2.36
C LEU A 239 6.83 7.03 -2.62
N SER A 240 6.63 5.81 -2.10
CA SER A 240 7.71 4.83 -1.98
C SER A 240 8.28 4.34 -3.31
N LYS A 241 7.50 4.38 -4.40
CA LYS A 241 7.89 3.82 -5.70
C LYS A 241 8.09 4.90 -6.73
N TRP A 242 7.01 5.58 -7.11
CA TRP A 242 7.04 6.57 -8.17
C TRP A 242 7.82 7.83 -7.82
N CYS A 243 8.03 8.15 -6.54
CA CYS A 243 8.81 9.30 -6.09
C CYS A 243 10.19 8.90 -5.52
N GLY A 244 10.58 7.62 -5.64
CA GLY A 244 11.86 7.14 -5.09
C GLY A 244 11.98 7.13 -3.56
N ALA A 245 10.98 7.63 -2.83
CA ALA A 245 11.07 7.97 -1.41
C ALA A 245 10.67 6.81 -0.49
N GLY A 246 11.14 5.59 -0.78
CA GLY A 246 10.81 4.39 -0.01
C GLY A 246 11.18 4.49 1.48
N GLY A 247 12.30 5.15 1.80
CA GLY A 247 12.76 5.36 3.17
C GLY A 247 11.96 6.40 3.95
N TRP A 248 11.18 7.25 3.28
CA TRP A 248 10.47 8.37 3.94
C TRP A 248 9.15 7.96 4.56
N ARG A 249 8.66 6.74 4.25
CA ARG A 249 7.50 6.16 4.92
C ARG A 249 6.25 7.04 4.85
N LEU A 250 5.86 7.45 3.65
CA LEU A 250 4.58 8.12 3.42
C LEU A 250 3.67 7.30 2.50
N GLY A 251 2.49 6.98 3.01
CA GLY A 251 1.43 6.26 2.30
C GLY A 251 0.10 6.94 2.47
N THR A 252 -0.81 6.69 1.53
CA THR A 252 -2.08 7.39 1.42
C THR A 252 -3.18 6.39 1.08
N PHE A 253 -4.30 6.46 1.79
CA PHE A 253 -5.56 5.86 1.36
C PHE A 253 -6.54 6.97 0.97
N SER A 254 -7.19 6.81 -0.18
CA SER A 254 -8.34 7.63 -0.58
C SER A 254 -9.60 6.77 -0.51
N PHE A 255 -10.55 7.19 0.31
CA PHE A 255 -11.81 6.49 0.54
C PHE A 255 -12.94 7.18 -0.23
N PRO A 256 -13.93 6.43 -0.72
CA PRO A 256 -15.19 7.03 -1.11
C PRO A 256 -16.03 7.39 0.12
N PRO A 257 -16.97 8.34 0.00
CA PRO A 257 -17.86 8.75 1.09
C PRO A 257 -18.56 7.56 1.78
N GLU A 258 -18.99 6.56 1.02
CA GLU A 258 -19.68 5.37 1.51
C GLU A 258 -18.82 4.50 2.46
N LEU A 259 -17.49 4.71 2.47
CA LEU A 259 -16.53 4.00 3.33
C LEU A 259 -15.88 4.90 4.39
N HIS A 260 -16.43 6.10 4.65
CA HIS A 260 -15.93 6.99 5.70
C HIS A 260 -15.97 6.36 7.10
N TRP A 261 -16.97 5.51 7.38
CA TRP A 261 -17.02 4.74 8.63
C TRP A 261 -15.76 3.87 8.83
N LEU A 262 -15.19 3.33 7.75
CA LEU A 262 -13.96 2.55 7.80
C LEU A 262 -12.75 3.46 7.98
N ARG A 263 -12.71 4.59 7.26
CA ARG A 263 -11.66 5.62 7.40
C ARG A 263 -11.55 6.12 8.85
N GLU A 264 -12.69 6.40 9.49
CA GLU A 264 -12.77 6.89 10.87
C GLU A 264 -12.31 5.83 11.88
N ALA A 265 -12.74 4.58 11.70
CA ALA A 265 -12.28 3.47 12.54
C ALA A 265 -10.77 3.22 12.36
N MET A 266 -10.25 3.32 11.14
CA MET A 266 -8.80 3.26 10.89
C MET A 266 -8.05 4.43 11.53
N ALA A 267 -8.60 5.65 11.48
CA ALA A 267 -8.03 6.82 12.14
C ALA A 267 -8.00 6.67 13.67
N THR A 268 -9.00 6.02 14.25
CA THR A 268 -9.04 5.70 15.69
C THR A 268 -7.93 4.73 16.08
N VAL A 269 -7.68 3.69 15.29
CA VAL A 269 -6.53 2.80 15.54
C VAL A 269 -5.21 3.56 15.34
N ALA A 270 -5.12 4.36 14.28
CA ALA A 270 -3.93 5.15 13.97
C ALA A 270 -3.53 6.12 15.10
N SER A 271 -4.50 6.72 15.80
CA SER A 271 -4.20 7.62 16.94
C SER A 271 -3.50 6.89 18.07
N GLU A 272 -3.84 5.61 18.27
CA GLU A 272 -3.26 4.75 19.31
C GLU A 272 -1.96 4.05 18.87
N THR A 273 -1.70 3.93 17.56
CA THR A 273 -0.53 3.17 17.06
C THR A 273 0.62 4.05 16.58
N TYR A 274 0.33 5.20 15.96
CA TYR A 274 1.38 6.07 15.41
C TYR A 274 1.13 7.57 15.55
N THR A 275 -0.04 7.99 16.03
CA THR A 275 -0.45 9.40 16.22
C THR A 275 -0.52 10.20 14.92
N SER A 276 0.59 10.43 14.22
CA SER A 276 0.65 11.10 12.93
C SER A 276 1.90 10.70 12.15
N THR A 277 1.86 10.80 10.82
CA THR A 277 3.06 10.62 9.98
C THR A 277 4.02 11.80 10.16
N SER A 278 5.33 11.58 10.12
CA SER A 278 6.37 12.60 10.32
C SER A 278 6.10 13.92 9.57
N ALA A 279 6.05 15.05 10.29
CA ALA A 279 5.63 16.34 9.76
C ALA A 279 6.48 16.87 8.58
N PRO A 280 7.83 16.89 8.63
CA PRO A 280 8.65 17.39 7.52
C PRO A 280 8.41 16.63 6.21
N ILE A 281 8.14 15.32 6.34
CA ILE A 281 7.89 14.43 5.22
C ILE A 281 6.53 14.74 4.58
N GLN A 282 5.52 15.10 5.38
CA GLN A 282 4.22 15.51 4.85
C GLN A 282 4.32 16.82 4.06
N TYR A 283 5.11 17.80 4.52
CA TYR A 283 5.38 19.02 3.76
C TYR A 283 6.07 18.74 2.42
N ALA A 284 7.09 17.89 2.42
CA ALA A 284 7.75 17.47 1.18
C ALA A 284 6.79 16.73 0.23
N ALA A 285 5.89 15.92 0.78
CA ALA A 285 4.89 15.21 0.00
C ALA A 285 3.88 16.13 -0.69
N ILE A 286 3.56 17.31 -0.11
CA ILE A 286 2.70 18.30 -0.78
C ILE A 286 3.31 18.68 -2.13
N THR A 287 4.63 18.97 -2.18
CA THR A 287 5.33 19.27 -3.43
C THR A 287 5.28 18.11 -4.41
N ALA A 288 5.43 16.87 -3.93
CA ALA A 288 5.36 15.69 -4.78
C ALA A 288 3.97 15.52 -5.43
N PHE A 289 2.89 15.62 -4.63
CA PHE A 289 1.52 15.40 -5.12
C PHE A 289 0.96 16.60 -5.91
N LYS A 290 1.36 17.84 -5.61
CA LYS A 290 1.07 19.00 -6.47
C LYS A 290 1.62 18.80 -7.88
N GLY A 291 2.73 18.07 -8.03
CA GLY A 291 3.31 17.72 -9.31
C GLY A 291 3.92 18.94 -10.01
N GLY A 292 3.64 19.09 -11.31
CA GLY A 292 4.21 20.12 -12.16
C GLY A 292 5.28 19.57 -13.11
N ALA A 293 5.76 20.43 -14.01
CA ALA A 293 6.57 20.02 -15.15
C ALA A 293 7.82 19.18 -14.77
N TYR A 294 8.46 19.48 -13.64
CA TYR A 294 9.60 18.69 -13.16
C TYR A 294 9.18 17.25 -12.81
N ILE A 295 8.10 17.09 -12.03
CA ILE A 295 7.60 15.77 -11.61
C ILE A 295 7.08 15.00 -12.82
N ASP A 296 6.40 15.66 -13.75
CA ASP A 296 5.90 15.03 -14.97
C ASP A 296 7.05 14.53 -15.85
N LYS A 297 8.12 15.34 -16.01
CA LYS A 297 9.35 14.92 -16.69
C LYS A 297 10.04 13.77 -15.97
N TYR A 298 10.17 13.85 -14.64
CA TYR A 298 10.76 12.78 -13.83
C TYR A 298 10.02 11.45 -14.03
N LEU A 299 8.68 11.48 -14.02
CA LEU A 299 7.85 10.30 -14.23
C LEU A 299 7.97 9.75 -15.65
N HIS A 300 7.97 10.64 -16.66
CA HIS A 300 8.22 10.24 -18.05
C HIS A 300 9.55 9.51 -18.17
N ASP A 301 10.62 10.07 -17.61
CA ASP A 301 11.96 9.49 -17.70
C ASP A 301 12.07 8.19 -16.90
N SER A 302 11.40 8.10 -15.73
CA SER A 302 11.36 6.89 -14.91
C SER A 302 10.63 5.71 -15.56
N ARG A 303 9.63 5.98 -16.42
CA ARG A 303 8.83 4.94 -17.11
C ARG A 303 9.55 4.30 -18.30
N ARG A 304 10.58 4.96 -18.82
CA ARG A 304 11.33 4.54 -20.03
C ARG A 304 12.38 3.47 -19.76
N ILE A 305 12.68 3.20 -18.49
CA ILE A 305 13.63 2.17 -18.03
C ILE A 305 12.82 0.96 -17.59
#